data_AF-A0AA37GY59-F1
#
_entry.id   AF-A0AA37GY59-F1
#
_cell.length_a   1.000
_cell.length_b   1.000
_cell.length_c   1.000
_cell.angle_alpha   90.00
_cell.angle_beta   90.00
_cell.angle_gamma   90.00
#
_symmetry.space_group_name_H-M   'P 1'
#
loop_
_entity.id
_entity.type
_entity.pdbx_description
1 polymer ?
#
loop_
_entity_poly.entity_id
_entity_poly.type
_entity_poly.pdbx_seq_one_letter_code
_entity_poly.pdbx_strand_id
1 'polypeptide(L)'
;MFAPPKEVIEAVQAWLVGAGFAAETISLSANRQWIQFDAHAEKVEDLLVADFFEYEHLASGSKTVAVDEYHVPLGLREHIDYITPGVRLRPDPSRRRKVKRGRKKDGHYLNLPPR
;
A
#
# COMPACT_ATOMS: atom_id res chain seq x y z
N MET A 1 5.61 -21.10 -0.61
CA MET A 1 5.34 -19.99 0.35
C MET A 1 6.23 -18.83 -0.08
N PHE A 2 5.68 -17.63 -0.25
CA PHE A 2 6.41 -16.44 -0.74
C PHE A 2 6.86 -15.60 0.44
N ALA A 3 8.15 -15.65 0.77
CA ALA A 3 8.79 -14.90 1.84
C ALA A 3 10.18 -14.43 1.36
N PRO A 4 10.65 -13.24 1.78
CA PRO A 4 11.99 -12.77 1.45
C PRO A 4 13.08 -13.68 2.05
N PRO A 5 14.31 -13.66 1.51
CA PRO A 5 15.47 -14.26 2.17
C PRO A 5 15.66 -13.71 3.58
N LYS A 6 16.24 -14.52 4.48
CA LYS A 6 16.40 -14.14 5.89
C LYS A 6 17.32 -12.92 6.03
N GLU A 7 18.33 -12.87 5.18
CA GLU A 7 19.36 -11.83 5.12
C GLU A 7 18.73 -10.46 4.81
N VAL A 8 17.70 -10.44 3.96
CA VAL A 8 16.95 -9.23 3.61
C VAL A 8 16.15 -8.72 4.82
N ILE A 9 15.47 -9.64 5.53
CA ILE A 9 14.70 -9.31 6.74
C ILE A 9 15.65 -8.73 7.80
N GLU A 10 16.80 -9.38 8.02
CA GLU A 10 17.81 -8.92 8.98
C GLU A 10 18.39 -7.55 8.60
N ALA A 11 18.63 -7.29 7.32
CA ALA A 11 19.10 -5.99 6.85
C ALA A 11 18.10 -4.86 7.11
N VAL A 12 16.80 -5.09 6.88
CA VAL A 12 15.75 -4.11 7.20
C VAL A 12 15.62 -3.90 8.70
N GLN A 13 15.64 -4.97 9.51
CA GLN A 13 15.61 -4.87 10.97
C GLN A 13 16.83 -4.11 11.51
N ALA A 14 18.02 -4.39 11.00
CA ALA A 14 19.25 -3.68 11.39
C ALA A 14 19.20 -2.20 11.03
N TRP A 15 18.63 -1.83 9.88
CA TRP A 15 18.40 -0.43 9.51
C TRP A 15 17.46 0.28 10.49
N LEU A 16 16.32 -0.34 10.83
CA LEU A 16 15.39 0.22 11.81
C LEU A 16 16.02 0.35 13.20
N VAL A 17 16.74 -0.66 13.67
CA VAL A 17 17.46 -0.59 14.95
C VAL A 17 18.54 0.49 14.94
N GLY A 18 19.28 0.61 13.83
CA GLY A 18 20.29 1.66 13.64
C GLY A 18 19.70 3.08 13.64
N ALA A 19 18.43 3.23 13.24
CA ALA A 19 17.68 4.47 13.34
C ALA A 19 17.09 4.75 14.73
N GLY A 20 17.30 3.85 15.70
CA GLY A 20 16.88 4.03 17.09
C GLY A 20 15.51 3.45 17.45
N PHE A 21 14.95 2.57 16.62
CA PHE A 21 13.78 1.77 16.97
C PHE A 21 14.20 0.54 17.79
N ALA A 22 13.48 0.25 18.88
CA ALA A 22 13.80 -0.88 19.75
C ALA A 22 13.46 -2.20 19.05
N ALA A 23 14.41 -3.15 19.03
CA ALA A 23 14.26 -4.42 18.32
C ALA A 23 13.02 -5.21 18.76
N GLU A 24 12.65 -5.09 20.04
CA GLU A 24 11.52 -5.77 20.66
C GLU A 24 10.17 -5.25 20.16
N THR A 25 10.13 -4.02 19.63
CA THR A 25 8.93 -3.40 19.06
C THR A 25 8.72 -3.74 17.58
N ILE A 26 9.75 -4.28 16.93
CA ILE A 26 9.74 -4.63 15.51
C ILE A 26 9.24 -6.06 15.36
N SER A 27 8.03 -6.23 14.84
CA SER A 27 7.44 -7.54 14.61
C SER A 27 7.41 -7.92 13.13
N LEU A 28 7.53 -9.21 12.87
CA LEU A 28 7.41 -9.81 11.55
C LEU A 28 6.08 -10.55 11.45
N SER A 29 5.32 -10.32 10.37
CA SER A 29 4.04 -11.00 10.16
C SER A 29 4.21 -12.52 10.01
N ALA A 30 3.12 -13.27 10.23
CA ALA A 30 3.14 -14.74 10.10
C ALA A 30 3.58 -15.23 8.71
N ASN A 31 3.23 -14.49 7.65
CA ASN A 31 3.68 -14.77 6.29
C ASN A 31 5.06 -14.17 5.94
N ARG A 32 5.67 -13.44 6.87
CA ARG A 32 7.00 -12.80 6.77
C ARG A 32 7.12 -11.74 5.67
N GLN A 33 5.99 -11.19 5.23
CA GLN A 33 5.94 -10.15 4.20
C GLN A 33 5.92 -8.74 4.78
N TRP A 34 5.55 -8.58 6.06
CA TRP A 34 5.45 -7.28 6.70
C TRP A 34 6.34 -7.22 7.92
N ILE A 35 7.16 -6.17 7.96
CA ILE A 35 7.77 -5.67 9.18
C ILE A 35 6.91 -4.51 9.66
N GLN A 36 6.53 -4.51 10.94
CA GLN A 36 5.64 -3.52 11.53
C GLN A 36 6.09 -3.18 12.95
N PHE A 37 5.93 -1.91 13.31
CA PHE A 37 6.27 -1.35 14.62
C PHE A 37 5.44 -0.09 14.83
N ASP A 38 5.24 0.29 16.10
CA ASP A 38 4.60 1.55 16.46
C ASP A 38 5.67 2.62 16.72
N ALA A 39 5.45 3.82 16.19
CA ALA A 39 6.38 4.95 16.34
C ALA A 39 5.66 6.30 16.25
N HIS A 40 6.27 7.34 16.81
CA HIS A 40 5.86 8.72 16.56
C HIS A 40 6.14 9.10 15.11
N ALA A 41 5.22 9.87 14.51
CA ALA A 41 5.35 10.32 13.12
C ALA A 41 6.71 11.01 12.86
N GLU A 42 7.11 11.94 13.74
CA GLU A 42 8.41 12.64 13.67
C GLU A 42 9.61 11.68 13.50
N LYS A 43 9.63 10.57 14.24
CA LYS A 43 10.71 9.57 14.10
C LYS A 43 10.69 8.82 12.77
N VAL A 44 9.50 8.60 12.22
CA VAL A 44 9.32 7.93 10.93
C VAL A 44 9.63 8.89 9.78
N GLU A 45 9.28 10.16 9.92
CA GLU A 45 9.66 11.25 9.02
C GLU A 45 11.19 11.36 8.92
N ASP A 46 11.89 11.34 10.05
CA ASP A 46 13.37 11.30 10.10
C ASP A 46 13.95 10.05 9.43
N LEU A 47 13.38 8.86 9.71
CA LEU A 47 13.82 7.59 9.13
C LEU A 47 13.71 7.59 7.60
N LEU A 48 12.59 8.12 7.10
CA LEU A 48 12.21 8.04 5.70
C LEU A 48 12.58 9.29 4.91
N VAL A 49 13.06 10.34 5.56
CA VAL A 49 13.28 11.66 4.95
C VAL A 49 12.02 12.10 4.20
N ALA A 50 10.90 12.14 4.92
CA ALA A 50 9.57 12.37 4.38
C ALA A 50 8.73 13.24 5.32
N ASP A 51 7.73 13.92 4.79
CA ASP A 51 6.76 14.69 5.56
C ASP A 51 5.40 14.00 5.52
N PHE A 52 4.81 13.73 6.69
CA PHE A 52 3.50 13.10 6.83
C PHE A 52 2.40 14.18 6.92
N PHE A 53 1.40 14.04 6.06
CA PHE A 53 0.25 14.94 6.03
C PHE A 53 -1.06 14.20 6.28
N GLU A 54 -1.99 14.85 6.99
CA GLU A 54 -3.39 14.43 7.08
C GLU A 54 -4.17 14.99 5.89
N TYR A 55 -4.70 14.10 5.05
CA TYR A 55 -5.57 14.43 3.93
C TYR A 55 -7.01 14.10 4.27
N GLU A 56 -7.92 15.02 3.94
CA GLU A 56 -9.35 14.82 4.05
C GLU A 56 -9.99 14.73 2.67
N HIS A 57 -10.74 13.66 2.43
CA HIS A 57 -11.52 13.54 1.21
C HIS A 57 -12.86 14.28 1.35
N LEU A 58 -12.96 15.45 0.72
CA LEU A 58 -14.09 16.38 0.87
C LEU A 58 -15.47 15.76 0.67
N ALA A 59 -15.63 14.81 -0.26
CA ALA A 59 -16.95 14.24 -0.56
C ALA A 59 -17.40 13.16 0.45
N SER A 60 -16.47 12.48 1.13
CA SER A 60 -16.81 11.46 2.13
C SER A 60 -16.45 11.83 3.57
N GLY A 61 -15.73 12.95 3.78
CA GLY A 61 -15.15 13.33 5.07
C GLY A 61 -14.10 12.36 5.60
N SER A 62 -13.64 11.39 4.79
CA SER A 62 -12.70 10.38 5.27
C SER A 62 -11.29 10.96 5.34
N LYS A 63 -10.66 10.84 6.50
CA LYS A 63 -9.30 11.31 6.76
C LYS A 63 -8.27 10.21 6.59
N THR A 64 -7.05 10.59 6.28
CA THR A 64 -5.96 9.65 6.14
C THR A 64 -4.59 10.29 6.17
N VAL A 65 -3.57 9.51 6.54
CA VAL A 65 -2.18 9.95 6.57
C VAL A 65 -1.44 9.44 5.33
N ALA A 66 -0.60 10.29 4.74
CA ALA A 66 0.23 9.96 3.59
C ALA A 66 1.43 10.91 3.46
N VAL A 67 2.35 10.57 2.57
CA VAL A 67 3.52 11.39 2.19
C VAL A 67 3.52 11.59 0.68
N ASP A 68 4.17 12.65 0.21
CA ASP A 68 4.35 12.89 -1.24
C ASP A 68 5.50 12.03 -1.82
N GLU A 69 6.59 11.90 -1.06
CA GLU A 69 7.73 11.03 -1.36
C GLU A 69 8.39 10.52 -0.07
N TYR A 70 9.20 9.48 -0.20
CA TYR A 70 10.06 8.99 0.88
C TYR A 70 11.31 8.33 0.31
N HIS A 71 12.31 8.19 1.16
CA HIS A 71 13.61 7.63 0.85
C HIS A 71 13.91 6.41 1.71
N VAL A 72 14.66 5.48 1.13
CA VAL A 72 15.19 4.29 1.81
C VAL A 72 16.66 4.13 1.44
N PRO A 73 17.48 3.45 2.27
CA PRO A 73 18.86 3.12 1.90
C PRO A 73 18.93 2.39 0.55
N LEU A 74 19.94 2.73 -0.26
CA LEU A 74 20.09 2.19 -1.62
C LEU A 74 20.07 0.65 -1.64
N GLY A 75 20.77 0.01 -0.70
CA GLY A 75 20.84 -1.45 -0.59
C GLY A 75 19.54 -2.13 -0.16
N LEU A 76 18.56 -1.37 0.35
CA LEU A 76 17.24 -1.89 0.73
C LEU A 76 16.16 -1.59 -0.33
N ARG A 77 16.46 -0.74 -1.31
CA ARG A 77 15.50 -0.30 -2.33
C ARG A 77 14.92 -1.46 -3.14
N GLU A 78 15.71 -2.48 -3.45
CA GLU A 78 15.26 -3.66 -4.21
C GLU A 78 14.50 -4.68 -3.35
N HIS A 79 14.39 -4.42 -2.04
CA HIS A 79 13.83 -5.34 -1.05
C HIS A 79 12.59 -4.79 -0.35
N ILE A 80 12.33 -3.48 -0.49
CA ILE A 80 11.17 -2.80 0.07
C ILE A 80 10.27 -2.39 -1.09
N ASP A 81 9.19 -3.15 -1.28
CA ASP A 81 8.20 -2.85 -2.32
C ASP A 81 7.37 -1.60 -1.98
N TYR A 82 6.99 -1.46 -0.71
CA TYR A 82 6.09 -0.41 -0.26
C TYR A 82 6.12 -0.24 1.26
N ILE A 83 5.96 1.01 1.71
CA ILE A 83 5.83 1.41 3.11
C ILE A 83 4.44 2.02 3.32
N THR A 84 3.76 1.65 4.41
CA THR A 84 2.48 2.25 4.81
C THR A 84 2.48 2.67 6.28
N PRO A 85 2.02 3.89 6.61
CA PRO A 85 1.61 4.96 5.68
C PRO A 85 2.77 5.45 4.79
N GLY A 86 2.47 5.81 3.55
CA GLY A 86 3.46 6.17 2.54
C GLY A 86 2.80 6.82 1.32
N VAL A 87 3.49 6.83 0.17
CA VAL A 87 2.98 7.45 -1.06
C VAL A 87 1.67 6.81 -1.50
N ARG A 88 0.63 7.63 -1.67
CA ARG A 88 -0.71 7.14 -1.99
C ARG A 88 -0.93 7.00 -3.48
N LEU A 89 -0.96 5.76 -3.94
CA LEU A 89 -1.50 5.40 -5.25
C LEU A 89 -3.04 5.33 -5.17
N ARG A 90 -3.72 6.48 -5.15
CA ARG A 90 -5.19 6.52 -5.25
C ARG A 90 -5.60 6.81 -6.70
N PRO A 91 -6.40 5.95 -7.35
CA PRO A 91 -7.15 6.39 -8.53
C PRO A 91 -8.14 7.46 -8.07
N ASP A 92 -8.12 8.61 -8.75
CA ASP A 92 -9.05 9.70 -8.52
C ASP A 92 -10.50 9.18 -8.41
N PRO A 93 -11.18 9.37 -7.26
CA PRO A 93 -12.56 8.90 -7.08
C PRO A 93 -13.55 9.62 -8.01
N SER A 94 -13.19 10.78 -8.58
CA SER A 94 -14.02 11.47 -9.57
C SER A 94 -14.16 10.68 -10.88
N ARG A 95 -13.29 9.68 -11.12
CA ARG A 95 -13.33 8.77 -12.27
C ARG A 95 -14.01 7.42 -12.02
N ARG A 96 -14.93 7.31 -11.07
CA ARG A 96 -15.91 6.20 -11.10
C ARG A 96 -16.88 6.38 -12.26
N ARG A 97 -16.43 6.07 -13.49
CA ARG A 97 -17.33 5.81 -14.62
C ARG A 97 -18.18 4.61 -14.21
N LYS A 98 -19.45 4.85 -13.85
CA LYS A 98 -20.46 3.79 -13.78
C LYS A 98 -20.57 3.18 -15.17
N VAL A 99 -19.77 2.17 -15.47
CA VAL A 99 -20.01 1.30 -16.61
C VAL A 99 -21.25 0.52 -16.24
N LYS A 100 -22.43 1.04 -16.58
CA LYS A 100 -23.63 0.23 -16.68
C LYS A 100 -23.29 -0.87 -17.69
N ARG A 101 -23.10 -2.10 -17.23
CA ARG A 101 -23.18 -3.28 -18.10
C ARG A 101 -24.61 -3.26 -18.66
N GLY A 102 -24.76 -2.68 -19.85
CA GLY A 102 -25.99 -2.78 -20.61
C GLY A 102 -26.22 -4.25 -20.93
N ARG A 103 -27.17 -4.88 -20.25
CA ARG A 103 -27.69 -6.17 -20.66
C ARG A 103 -28.45 -5.91 -21.97
N LYS A 104 -27.81 -6.12 -23.11
CA LYS A 104 -28.51 -6.21 -24.40
C LYS A 104 -29.55 -7.32 -24.26
N LYS A 105 -30.83 -6.93 -24.26
CA LYS A 105 -31.93 -7.85 -24.54
C LYS A 105 -32.09 -7.87 -26.05
N ASP A 106 -31.29 -8.67 -26.72
CA ASP A 106 -31.53 -8.97 -28.14
C ASP A 106 -32.52 -10.13 -28.17
N GLY A 107 -33.82 -9.77 -28.15
CA GLY A 107 -34.90 -10.68 -28.49
C GLY A 107 -35.02 -10.73 -30.00
N HIS A 108 -34.70 -11.88 -30.59
CA HIS A 108 -35.08 -12.21 -31.96
C HIS A 108 -35.69 -13.61 -31.99
N TYR A 109 -36.95 -13.64 -32.43
CA TYR A 109 -37.75 -14.83 -32.67
C TYR A 109 -37.03 -15.79 -33.64
N LEU A 110 -36.77 -17.02 -33.21
CA LEU A 110 -36.55 -18.13 -34.13
C LEU A 110 -37.92 -18.59 -34.64
N ASN A 111 -38.31 -18.12 -35.83
CA ASN A 111 -39.24 -18.83 -36.67
C ASN A 111 -38.44 -19.89 -37.44
N LEU A 112 -38.61 -21.17 -37.09
CA LEU A 112 -38.19 -22.30 -37.91
C LEU A 112 -39.44 -22.90 -38.57
N PRO A 113 -39.49 -23.05 -39.90
CA PRO A 113 -40.55 -23.80 -40.55
C PRO A 113 -40.34 -25.31 -40.34
N PRO A 114 -41.43 -26.10 -40.35
CA PRO A 114 -41.36 -27.53 -40.04
C PRO A 114 -40.67 -28.34 -41.14
N ARG A 115 -39.99 -29.42 -40.74
CA ARG A 115 -39.71 -30.59 -41.58
C ARG A 115 -40.39 -31.81 -40.98
#